data_AF-A0AAE4C6G0-F1
#
_entry.id   AF-A0AAE4C6G0-F1
#
_cell.length_a   1.000
_cell.length_b   1.000
_cell.length_c   1.000
_cell.angle_alpha   90.00
_cell.angle_beta   90.00
_cell.angle_gamma   90.00
#
_symmetry.space_group_name_H-M   'P 1'
#
loop_
_entity.id
_entity.type
_entity.pdbx_description
1 polymer ?
#
loop_
_entity_poly.entity_id
_entity_poly.type
_entity_poly.pdbx_seq_one_letter_code
_entity_poly.pdbx_strand_id
1 'polypeptide(L)'
;MTETSRGLTWMKAGLPDHTELAHRTGISSTNENKLRAAMNDVGIFKLPNGKHIILSVYLKNITEERTDSEKLIADIARATYNYYSKE
;
A
#
# COMPACT_ATOMS: atom_id res chain seq x y z
N MET A 1 4.81 11.44 7.65
CA MET A 1 4.28 10.32 6.84
C MET A 1 4.81 10.37 5.41
N THR A 2 4.96 11.54 4.78
CA THR A 2 5.63 11.68 3.46
C THR A 2 7.08 11.20 3.47
N GLU A 3 7.76 11.34 4.60
CA GLU A 3 9.13 10.86 4.83
C GLU A 3 9.19 9.41 5.38
N THR A 4 8.08 8.66 5.37
CA THR A 4 8.08 7.27 5.86
C THR A 4 9.08 6.42 5.06
N SER A 5 9.98 5.73 5.77
CA SER A 5 11.01 4.85 5.18
C SER A 5 10.63 3.36 5.19
N ARG A 6 9.40 3.02 5.62
CA ARG A 6 8.90 1.64 5.73
C ARG A 6 7.85 1.34 4.66
N GLY A 7 7.74 0.08 4.24
CA GLY A 7 6.74 -0.34 3.24
C GLY A 7 6.94 0.25 1.86
N LEU A 8 8.19 0.49 1.46
CA LEU A 8 8.53 1.04 0.15
C LEU A 8 8.09 0.14 -1.01
N THR A 9 7.97 -1.17 -0.77
CA THR A 9 7.48 -2.17 -1.72
C THR A 9 5.96 -2.32 -1.74
N TRP A 10 5.21 -1.51 -0.96
CA TRP A 10 3.77 -1.65 -0.76
C TRP A 10 3.01 -0.60 -1.60
N MET A 11 2.19 0.27 -1.00
CA MET A 11 1.42 1.28 -1.73
C MET A 11 2.33 2.14 -2.63
N LYS A 12 3.50 2.53 -2.13
CA LYS A 12 4.47 3.35 -2.88
C LYS A 12 4.93 2.69 -4.19
N ALA A 13 5.15 1.37 -4.20
CA ALA A 13 5.58 0.64 -5.39
C ALA A 13 4.48 0.51 -6.47
N GLY A 14 3.21 0.74 -6.09
CA GLY A 14 2.09 0.78 -7.01
C GLY A 14 1.89 2.13 -7.71
N LEU A 15 2.55 3.18 -7.22
CA LEU A 15 2.38 4.54 -7.74
C LEU A 15 3.51 4.89 -8.71
N PRO A 16 3.27 5.80 -9.68
CA PRO A 16 4.35 6.32 -10.51
C PRO A 16 5.48 6.94 -9.69
N ASP A 17 6.69 6.94 -10.26
CA ASP A 17 7.85 7.57 -9.63
C ASP A 17 7.56 9.03 -9.26
N HIS A 18 8.11 9.46 -8.12
CA HIS A 18 7.92 10.80 -7.55
C HIS A 18 6.48 11.16 -7.15
N THR A 19 5.52 10.21 -7.16
CA THR A 19 4.19 10.44 -6.57
C THR A 19 4.33 10.77 -5.08
N GLU A 20 3.82 11.92 -4.68
CA GLU A 20 3.78 12.31 -3.27
C GLU A 20 2.78 11.41 -2.52
N LEU A 21 3.30 10.65 -1.56
CA LEU A 21 2.53 9.72 -0.73
C LEU A 21 2.84 9.98 0.75
N ALA A 22 1.82 10.39 1.51
CA ALA A 22 1.86 10.35 2.96
C ALA A 22 1.20 9.05 3.43
N HIS A 23 1.95 8.10 3.99
CA HIS A 23 1.38 6.82 4.45
C HIS A 23 1.90 6.34 5.82
N ARG A 24 1.12 5.45 6.43
CA ARG A 24 1.45 4.73 7.66
C ARG A 24 1.21 3.23 7.47
N THR A 25 2.27 2.48 7.74
CA THR A 25 2.31 1.03 7.61
C THR A 25 2.07 0.33 8.94
N GLY A 26 1.51 -0.88 8.89
CA GLY A 26 1.37 -1.78 10.05
C GLY A 26 1.51 -3.23 9.62
N ILE A 27 2.27 -4.02 10.36
CA ILE A 27 2.46 -5.45 10.07
C ILE A 27 2.59 -6.22 11.39
N SER A 28 1.85 -7.31 11.53
CA SER A 28 2.00 -8.22 12.68
C SER A 28 3.18 -9.15 12.46
N SER A 29 3.59 -9.90 13.48
CA SER A 29 4.41 -11.11 13.28
C SER A 29 3.61 -12.20 12.56
N THR A 30 4.31 -13.26 12.14
CA THR A 30 3.72 -14.53 11.70
C THR A 30 3.79 -15.51 12.88
N ASN A 31 2.70 -16.24 13.16
CA ASN A 31 2.66 -17.23 14.24
C ASN A 31 3.21 -18.60 13.80
N GLU A 32 3.21 -19.56 14.72
CA GLU A 32 3.67 -20.95 14.49
C GLU A 32 2.90 -21.70 13.39
N ASN A 33 1.65 -21.32 13.15
CA ASN A 33 0.79 -21.86 12.09
C ASN A 33 1.02 -21.18 10.73
N LYS A 34 2.12 -20.43 10.58
CA LYS A 34 2.44 -19.64 9.38
C LYS A 34 1.39 -18.57 9.04
N LEU A 35 0.57 -18.16 10.01
CA LEU A 35 -0.46 -17.14 9.83
C LEU A 35 0.07 -15.77 10.25
N ARG A 36 -0.02 -14.78 9.35
CA ARG A 36 0.17 -13.36 9.67
C ARG A 36 -1.21 -12.72 9.90
N ALA A 37 -1.41 -12.18 11.10
CA ALA A 37 -2.70 -11.60 11.49
C ALA A 37 -3.06 -10.35 10.67
N ALA A 38 -2.08 -9.48 10.41
CA ALA A 38 -2.33 -8.22 9.69
C ALA A 38 -1.13 -7.73 8.88
N MET A 39 -1.43 -7.12 7.73
CA MET A 39 -0.53 -6.27 6.97
C MET A 39 -1.33 -5.16 6.29
N ASN A 40 -1.07 -3.92 6.69
CA ASN A 40 -1.91 -2.77 6.36
C ASN A 40 -1.06 -1.60 5.87
N ASP A 41 -1.62 -0.84 4.94
CA ASP A 41 -1.07 0.44 4.52
C ASP A 41 -2.20 1.46 4.31
N VAL A 42 -2.09 2.60 4.98
CA VAL A 42 -3.08 3.68 4.91
C VAL A 42 -2.35 4.94 4.47
N GLY A 43 -2.81 5.55 3.38
CA GLY A 43 -2.13 6.70 2.81
C GLY A 43 -3.01 7.66 2.03
N ILE A 44 -2.42 8.84 1.81
CA ILE A 44 -2.95 9.90 0.96
C ILE A 44 -1.91 10.14 -0.13
N PHE A 45 -2.30 10.01 -1.40
CA PHE A 45 -1.40 10.30 -2.52
C PHE A 45 -1.98 11.30 -3.51
N LYS A 46 -1.09 12.13 -4.08
CA LYS A 46 -1.42 13.23 -4.97
C LYS A 46 -1.47 12.78 -6.42
N LEU A 47 -2.54 13.13 -7.12
CA LEU A 47 -2.71 12.93 -8.55
C LEU A 47 -2.06 14.08 -9.36
N PRO A 48 -1.78 13.89 -10.66
CA PRO A 48 -1.20 14.93 -11.52
C PRO A 48 -2.05 16.21 -11.59
N ASN A 49 -3.37 16.09 -11.49
CA ASN A 49 -4.31 17.22 -11.48
C ASN A 49 -4.38 17.95 -10.12
N GLY A 50 -3.52 17.60 -9.16
CA GLY A 50 -3.45 18.21 -7.83
C GLY A 50 -4.50 17.72 -6.83
N LYS A 51 -5.45 16.87 -7.24
CA LYS A 51 -6.37 16.20 -6.31
C LYS A 51 -5.65 15.11 -5.53
N HIS A 52 -6.25 14.69 -4.42
CA HIS A 52 -5.70 13.66 -3.56
C HIS A 52 -6.64 12.46 -3.49
N ILE A 53 -6.06 11.28 -3.37
CA ILE A 53 -6.77 10.03 -3.09
C ILE A 53 -6.39 9.58 -1.69
N ILE A 54 -7.39 9.16 -0.92
CA ILE A 54 -7.20 8.49 0.36
C ILE A 54 -7.47 7.00 0.13
N LEU A 55 -6.47 6.16 0.41
CA LEU A 55 -6.57 4.71 0.25
C LEU A 55 -6.16 4.03 1.56
N SER A 56 -6.98 3.08 2.00
CA SER A 56 -6.71 2.23 3.17
C SER A 56 -6.83 0.77 2.77
N VAL A 57 -5.74 0.02 2.89
CA VAL A 57 -5.70 -1.41 2.58
C VAL A 57 -5.40 -2.19 3.85
N TYR A 58 -6.25 -3.17 4.15
CA TYR A 58 -6.11 -4.07 5.28
C TYR A 58 -6.13 -5.52 4.79
N LEU A 59 -4.99 -6.19 4.89
CA LEU A 59 -4.90 -7.62 4.66
C LEU A 59 -4.93 -8.34 6.01
N LYS A 60 -5.79 -9.35 6.14
CA LYS A 60 -6.02 -10.11 7.37
C LYS A 60 -5.88 -11.60 7.10
N ASN A 61 -5.42 -12.35 8.11
CA ASN A 61 -5.32 -13.81 8.06
C ASN A 61 -4.53 -14.30 6.84
N ILE A 62 -3.35 -13.72 6.67
CA ILE A 62 -2.49 -13.91 5.50
C ILE A 62 -1.68 -15.20 5.70
N THR A 63 -1.75 -16.08 4.71
CA THR A 63 -0.93 -17.31 4.64
C THR A 63 0.06 -17.30 3.48
N GLU A 64 -0.07 -16.30 2.61
CA GLU A 64 0.81 -16.03 1.48
C GLU A 64 2.19 -15.58 1.94
N GLU A 65 3.17 -15.73 1.04
CA GLU A 65 4.49 -15.15 1.24
C GLU A 65 4.39 -13.63 1.34
N ARG A 66 5.29 -13.05 2.13
CA ARG A 66 5.27 -11.61 2.40
C ARG A 66 5.34 -10.81 1.09
N THR A 67 6.17 -11.22 0.14
CA THR A 67 6.34 -10.54 -1.16
C THR A 67 5.05 -10.47 -1.96
N ASP A 68 4.20 -11.49 -1.87
CA ASP A 68 2.91 -11.52 -2.58
C ASP A 68 1.92 -10.56 -1.94
N SER A 69 1.92 -10.48 -0.60
CA SER A 69 1.11 -9.50 0.14
C SER A 69 1.55 -8.06 -0.13
N GLU A 70 2.86 -7.81 -0.21
CA GLU A 70 3.42 -6.51 -0.60
C GLU A 70 2.97 -6.11 -2.01
N LYS A 71 3.11 -7.05 -2.96
CA LYS A 71 2.66 -6.86 -4.33
C LYS A 71 1.16 -6.63 -4.42
N LEU A 72 0.34 -7.32 -3.63
CA LEU A 72 -1.11 -7.12 -3.60
C LEU A 72 -1.47 -5.68 -3.21
N ILE A 73 -0.82 -5.11 -2.18
CA ILE A 73 -1.03 -3.71 -1.78
C ILE A 73 -0.60 -2.76 -2.92
N ALA A 74 0.56 -3.02 -3.55
CA ALA A 74 1.03 -2.23 -4.68
C ALA A 74 0.05 -2.28 -5.87
N ASP A 75 -0.49 -3.46 -6.18
CA ASP A 75 -1.45 -3.66 -7.28
C ASP A 75 -2.76 -2.91 -7.02
N ILE A 76 -3.27 -2.93 -5.78
CA ILE A 76 -4.46 -2.15 -5.39
C ILE A 76 -4.21 -0.65 -5.53
N ALA A 77 -3.05 -0.17 -5.06
CA ALA A 77 -2.67 1.24 -5.18
C ALA A 77 -2.60 1.68 -6.65
N ARG A 78 -1.98 0.86 -7.50
CA ARG A 78 -1.86 1.09 -8.94
C ARG A 78 -3.21 1.10 -9.64
N ALA A 79 -4.08 0.13 -9.34
CA ALA A 79 -5.42 0.06 -9.90
C ALA A 79 -6.24 1.31 -9.52
N THR A 80 -6.14 1.73 -8.25
CA THR A 80 -6.79 2.94 -7.74
C THR A 80 -6.27 4.18 -8.46
N TYR A 81 -4.95 4.36 -8.52
CA TYR A 81 -4.33 5.48 -9.24
C TYR A 81 -4.81 5.54 -10.69
N ASN A 82 -4.70 4.42 -11.42
CA ASN A 82 -5.06 4.33 -12.83
C ASN A 82 -6.54 4.61 -13.10
N TYR A 83 -7.43 4.28 -12.17
CA TYR A 83 -8.87 4.55 -12.33
C TYR A 83 -9.16 6.04 -12.21
N TYR A 84 -8.63 6.69 -11.19
CA TYR A 84 -8.90 8.10 -10.89
C TYR A 84 -7.97 9.08 -11.62
N SER A 85 -6.92 8.59 -12.28
CA SER A 85 -6.04 9.38 -13.15
C SER A 85 -6.54 9.44 -14.60
N LYS A 86 -7.55 8.66 -14.97
CA LYS A 86 -8.24 8.79 -16.25
C LYS A 86 -9.27 9.90 -16.11
N GLU A 87 -9.17 10.90 -16.98
CA GLU A 87 -10.19 11.95 -17.11
C GLU A 87 -11.51 11.39 -17.66
#